data_AF-A0A0F9S2K2-F1
#
_entry.id   AF-A0A0F9S2K2-F1
#
_cell.length_a   1.000
_cell.length_b   1.000
_cell.length_c   1.000
_cell.angle_alpha   90.00
_cell.angle_beta   90.00
_cell.angle_gamma   90.00
#
_symmetry.space_group_name_H-M   'P 1'
#
loop_
_entity.id
_entity.type
_entity.pdbx_description
1 polymer ?
#
loop_
_entity_poly.entity_id
_entity_poly.type
_entity_poly.pdbx_seq_one_letter_code
_entity_poly.pdbx_strand_id
1 'polypeptide(L)'
;MTETPNPPKIPKSPNPPKLLLPGRRPGQATTGRRGILNDDMIEALAVQMRKGLYAIHACAIVGVSEDSYWNWMKRGGDADETDLVFLRFAEAMKKAQADSIEERLSRIDAAGEGGAVTSRTTKTTTHKNGNVVVEETEKLSGPAWQADAWSTERRNRELYGQPRSVAEVAAGVAMLLFARVEFVDCQDGVALDEMKVAEIGQGDGKT
;
A
#
# COMPACT_ATOMS: atom_id res chain seq x y z
N MET A 1 -27.38 -38.99 15.02
CA MET A 1 -27.82 -37.61 14.78
C MET A 1 -26.78 -36.71 15.43
N THR A 2 -25.87 -36.15 14.62
CA THR A 2 -24.74 -35.34 15.10
C THR A 2 -25.21 -33.90 15.26
N GLU A 3 -25.46 -33.46 16.49
CA GLU A 3 -25.71 -32.05 16.78
C GLU A 3 -24.40 -31.28 16.61
N THR A 4 -24.39 -30.38 15.63
CA THR A 4 -23.28 -29.43 15.43
C THR A 4 -23.30 -28.41 16.58
N PRO A 5 -22.16 -28.16 17.26
CA PRO A 5 -22.12 -27.17 18.34
C PRO A 5 -22.43 -25.77 17.80
N ASN A 6 -23.33 -25.09 18.50
CA ASN A 6 -23.83 -23.76 18.18
C ASN A 6 -22.64 -22.75 18.15
N PRO A 7 -22.47 -21.94 17.09
CA PRO A 7 -21.36 -21.00 17.02
C PRO A 7 -21.36 -20.01 18.20
N PRO A 8 -20.16 -19.61 18.67
CA PRO A 8 -20.04 -18.68 19.79
C PRO A 8 -20.73 -17.36 19.46
N LYS A 9 -21.59 -16.90 20.37
CA LYS A 9 -22.29 -15.61 20.24
C LYS A 9 -21.24 -14.49 20.21
N ILE A 10 -21.12 -13.80 19.08
CA ILE A 10 -20.28 -12.61 18.96
C ILE A 10 -20.82 -11.57 19.95
N PRO A 11 -20.00 -11.02 20.86
CA PRO A 11 -20.44 -9.95 21.74
C PRO A 11 -20.89 -8.77 20.88
N LYS A 12 -22.08 -8.23 21.16
CA LYS A 12 -22.56 -7.02 20.48
C LYS A 12 -21.47 -5.96 20.62
N SER A 13 -21.00 -5.44 19.49
CA SER A 13 -20.07 -4.32 19.46
C SER A 13 -20.60 -3.26 20.42
N PRO A 14 -19.75 -2.61 21.25
CA PRO A 14 -20.14 -1.39 21.92
C PRO A 14 -20.76 -0.48 20.86
N ASN A 15 -21.87 0.18 21.20
CA ASN A 15 -22.50 1.17 20.32
C ASN A 15 -21.39 1.99 19.67
N PRO A 16 -21.42 2.20 18.34
CA PRO A 16 -20.43 3.04 17.70
C PRO A 16 -20.35 4.33 18.51
N PRO A 17 -19.14 4.86 18.80
CA PRO A 17 -19.02 6.12 19.51
C PRO A 17 -19.98 7.07 18.81
N LYS A 18 -20.92 7.65 19.58
CA LYS A 18 -21.85 8.67 19.07
C LYS A 18 -20.98 9.55 18.20
N LEU A 19 -21.23 9.56 16.89
CA LEU A 19 -20.49 10.41 15.98
C LEU A 19 -20.53 11.77 16.64
N LEU A 20 -19.37 12.21 17.13
CA LEU A 20 -19.14 13.60 17.47
C LEU A 20 -19.14 14.31 16.12
N LEU A 21 -20.32 14.38 15.49
CA LEU A 21 -20.72 15.59 14.81
C LEU A 21 -20.42 16.65 15.87
N PRO A 22 -19.45 17.56 15.65
CA PRO A 22 -19.15 18.59 16.62
C PRO A 22 -20.48 19.20 17.00
N GLY A 23 -20.82 19.08 18.29
CA GLY A 23 -22.10 19.51 18.83
C GLY A 23 -22.35 20.93 18.32
N ARG A 24 -23.42 21.07 17.53
CA ARG A 24 -23.89 22.33 16.98
C ARG A 24 -23.90 23.35 18.12
N ARG A 25 -23.04 24.37 18.03
CA ARG A 25 -23.04 25.45 19.02
C ARG A 25 -24.43 26.13 18.92
N PRO A 26 -25.19 26.26 20.03
CA PRO A 26 -26.44 27.01 20.02
C PRO A 26 -26.11 28.47 19.69
N GLY A 27 -26.52 28.93 18.50
CA GLY A 27 -26.22 30.28 17.98
C GLY A 27 -25.84 30.34 16.50
N GLN A 28 -25.62 29.22 15.81
CA GLN A 28 -25.27 29.24 14.38
C GLN A 28 -26.54 29.38 13.51
N ALA A 29 -26.64 30.51 12.81
CA ALA A 29 -27.77 30.89 11.98
C ALA A 29 -28.17 29.79 10.99
N THR A 30 -29.42 29.34 11.10
CA THR A 30 -30.13 28.64 10.03
C THR A 30 -30.73 29.72 9.12
N THR A 31 -30.17 29.90 7.92
CA THR A 31 -30.81 30.32 6.64
C THR A 31 -29.85 31.11 5.75
N GLY A 32 -29.46 30.50 4.63
CA GLY A 32 -28.69 31.09 3.53
C GLY A 32 -28.22 29.99 2.59
N ARG A 33 -28.35 30.16 1.26
CA ARG A 33 -27.75 29.28 0.23
C ARG A 33 -26.34 28.90 0.68
N ARG A 34 -26.02 27.59 0.81
CA ARG A 34 -24.70 27.15 1.30
C ARG A 34 -23.63 27.93 0.55
N GLY A 35 -22.87 28.68 1.35
CA GLY A 35 -21.99 29.73 0.90
C GLY A 35 -20.92 29.20 -0.04
N ILE A 36 -20.50 30.12 -0.90
CA ILE A 36 -19.28 30.12 -1.69
C ILE A 36 -18.11 29.47 -0.92
N LEU A 37 -17.24 28.79 -1.67
CA LEU A 37 -16.02 28.16 -1.17
C LEU A 37 -15.25 29.09 -0.22
N ASN A 38 -15.06 28.65 1.02
CA ASN A 38 -14.36 29.41 2.07
C ASN A 38 -13.06 28.71 2.49
N ASP A 39 -12.10 29.47 3.02
CA ASP A 39 -10.79 28.94 3.44
C ASP A 39 -10.90 27.81 4.48
N ASP A 40 -11.82 27.91 5.44
CA ASP A 40 -12.08 26.84 6.43
C ASP A 40 -12.53 25.53 5.76
N MET A 41 -13.30 25.61 4.67
CA MET A 41 -13.74 24.43 3.91
C MET A 41 -12.59 23.83 3.11
N ILE A 42 -11.73 24.67 2.53
CA ILE A 42 -10.53 24.24 1.82
C ILE A 42 -9.64 23.44 2.78
N GLU A 43 -9.38 23.97 3.98
CA GLU A 43 -8.56 23.28 4.98
C GLU A 43 -9.24 21.99 5.48
N ALA A 44 -10.55 22.02 5.77
CA ALA A 44 -11.27 20.83 6.19
C ALA A 44 -11.22 19.69 5.15
N LEU A 45 -11.35 20.02 3.85
CA LEU A 45 -11.19 19.06 2.75
C LEU A 45 -9.74 18.59 2.64
N ALA A 46 -8.77 19.50 2.71
CA ALA A 46 -7.34 19.18 2.62
C ALA A 46 -6.91 18.20 3.72
N VAL A 47 -7.41 18.36 4.94
CA VAL A 47 -7.17 17.43 6.06
C VAL A 47 -7.69 16.02 5.74
N GLN A 48 -8.86 15.88 5.11
CA GLN A 48 -9.38 14.57 4.74
C GLN A 48 -8.61 13.95 3.56
N MET A 49 -8.18 14.78 2.61
CA MET A 49 -7.38 14.34 1.46
C MET A 49 -5.98 13.87 1.88
N ARG A 50 -5.34 14.54 2.86
CA ARG A 50 -4.05 14.12 3.45
C ARG A 50 -4.08 12.72 4.04
N LYS A 51 -5.20 12.34 4.68
CA LYS A 51 -5.43 10.95 5.15
C LYS A 51 -5.54 9.92 4.01
N GLY A 52 -5.58 10.39 2.76
CA GLY A 52 -5.74 9.58 1.56
C GLY A 52 -7.16 9.10 1.35
N LEU A 53 -8.16 9.90 1.72
CA LEU A 53 -9.54 9.62 1.35
C LEU A 53 -9.80 10.02 -0.11
N TYR A 54 -10.76 9.35 -0.75
CA TYR A 54 -11.27 9.78 -2.05
C TYR A 54 -12.13 11.05 -1.88
N ALA A 55 -12.16 11.88 -2.93
CA ALA A 55 -12.91 13.13 -2.93
C ALA A 55 -14.36 12.97 -2.48
N ILE A 56 -15.05 11.92 -2.95
CA ILE A 56 -16.44 11.60 -2.54
C ILE A 56 -16.60 11.44 -1.02
N HIS A 57 -15.67 10.74 -0.36
CA HIS A 57 -15.71 10.51 1.08
C HIS A 57 -15.28 11.75 1.87
N ALA A 58 -14.27 12.46 1.39
CA ALA A 58 -13.85 13.74 1.96
C ALA A 58 -15.02 14.75 1.94
N CYS A 59 -15.72 14.86 0.81
CA CYS A 59 -16.89 15.71 0.64
C CYS A 59 -18.03 15.30 1.57
N ALA A 60 -18.32 14.00 1.68
CA ALA A 60 -19.36 13.49 2.57
C ALA A 60 -19.08 13.83 4.06
N ILE A 61 -17.82 13.76 4.49
CA ILE A 61 -17.41 14.10 5.86
C ILE A 61 -17.56 15.60 6.13
N VAL A 62 -17.17 16.46 5.17
CA VAL A 62 -17.23 17.93 5.33
C VAL A 62 -18.65 18.48 5.08
N GLY A 63 -19.52 17.72 4.41
CA GLY A 63 -20.89 18.13 4.08
C GLY A 63 -21.00 18.91 2.76
N VAL A 64 -20.08 18.66 1.83
CA VAL A 64 -20.06 19.24 0.48
C VAL A 64 -20.59 18.22 -0.52
N SER A 65 -21.32 18.65 -1.56
CA SER A 65 -21.69 17.75 -2.65
C SER A 65 -20.50 17.49 -3.56
N GLU A 66 -20.41 16.27 -4.08
CA GLU A 66 -19.35 15.89 -5.01
C GLU A 66 -19.34 16.80 -6.26
N ASP A 67 -20.51 17.16 -6.79
CA ASP A 67 -20.60 18.08 -7.94
C ASP A 67 -19.96 19.45 -7.64
N SER A 68 -20.13 19.98 -6.44
CA SER A 68 -19.51 21.26 -6.07
C SER A 68 -18.00 21.15 -6.03
N TYR A 69 -17.48 20.05 -5.48
CA TYR A 69 -16.05 19.78 -5.45
C TYR A 69 -15.45 19.75 -6.86
N TRP A 70 -16.04 18.98 -7.78
CA TRP A 70 -15.52 18.88 -9.15
C TRP A 70 -15.67 20.18 -9.93
N ASN A 71 -16.76 20.93 -9.73
CA ASN A 71 -16.93 22.25 -10.33
C ASN A 71 -15.85 23.23 -9.83
N TRP A 72 -15.51 23.22 -8.55
CA TRP A 72 -14.45 24.07 -7.99
C TRP A 72 -13.06 23.66 -8.50
N MET A 73 -12.79 22.35 -8.61
CA MET A 73 -11.54 21.87 -9.21
C MET A 73 -11.43 22.27 -10.68
N LYS A 74 -12.53 22.20 -11.44
CA LYS A 74 -12.55 22.63 -12.85
C LYS A 74 -12.27 24.13 -12.98
N ARG A 75 -12.92 24.96 -12.16
CA ARG A 75 -12.69 26.41 -12.11
C ARG A 75 -11.26 26.75 -11.72
N GLY A 76 -10.68 26.05 -10.73
CA GLY A 76 -9.31 26.27 -10.29
C GLY A 76 -8.23 25.85 -11.29
N GLY A 77 -8.58 25.08 -12.33
CA GLY A 77 -7.70 24.73 -13.45
C GLY A 77 -7.93 25.56 -14.70
N ASP A 78 -8.91 26.45 -14.70
CA ASP A 78 -9.24 27.33 -15.83
C ASP A 78 -8.33 28.57 -15.81
N ALA A 79 -7.72 28.89 -16.94
CA ALA A 79 -6.81 30.03 -17.07
C ALA A 79 -7.55 31.37 -17.06
N ASP A 80 -8.83 31.36 -17.44
CA ASP A 80 -9.68 32.56 -17.51
C ASP A 80 -10.41 32.84 -16.19
N GLU A 81 -10.27 31.97 -15.18
CA GLU A 81 -10.89 32.14 -13.88
C GLU A 81 -10.28 33.32 -13.11
N THR A 82 -11.12 34.26 -12.70
CA THR A 82 -10.69 35.47 -11.98
C THR A 82 -10.65 35.23 -10.46
N ASP A 83 -11.49 34.31 -9.96
CA ASP A 83 -11.60 34.03 -8.54
C ASP A 83 -10.43 33.13 -8.05
N LEU A 84 -9.39 33.76 -7.49
CA LEU A 84 -8.19 33.08 -6.94
C LEU A 84 -8.50 32.04 -5.85
N VAL A 85 -9.69 32.07 -5.25
CA VAL A 85 -10.12 31.08 -4.24
C VAL A 85 -10.18 29.68 -4.84
N PHE A 86 -10.61 29.53 -6.09
CA PHE A 86 -10.66 28.21 -6.75
C PHE A 86 -9.27 27.71 -7.12
N LEU A 87 -8.37 28.60 -7.54
CA LEU A 87 -6.97 28.26 -7.77
C LEU A 87 -6.31 27.77 -6.47
N ARG A 88 -6.44 28.54 -5.38
CA ARG A 88 -5.94 28.16 -4.05
C ARG A 88 -6.49 26.81 -3.59
N PHE A 89 -7.78 26.56 -3.84
CA PHE A 89 -8.38 25.27 -3.53
C PHE A 89 -7.79 24.12 -4.35
N ALA A 90 -7.65 24.28 -5.67
CA ALA A 90 -7.06 23.26 -6.53
C ALA A 90 -5.60 22.96 -6.14
N GLU A 91 -4.81 23.99 -5.84
CA GLU A 91 -3.44 23.85 -5.34
C GLU A 91 -3.41 23.15 -3.97
N ALA A 92 -4.28 23.52 -3.05
CA ALA A 92 -4.39 22.88 -1.74
C ALA A 92 -4.75 21.39 -1.85
N MET A 93 -5.66 21.02 -2.76
CA MET A 93 -6.00 19.60 -2.98
C MET A 93 -4.84 18.82 -3.60
N LYS A 94 -4.13 19.40 -4.58
CA LYS A 94 -2.93 18.79 -5.18
C LYS A 94 -1.84 18.58 -4.13
N LYS A 95 -1.58 19.59 -3.30
CA LYS A 95 -0.62 19.50 -2.19
C LYS A 95 -1.03 18.41 -1.20
N ALA A 96 -2.28 18.41 -0.75
CA ALA A 96 -2.79 17.42 0.19
C ALA A 96 -2.68 15.97 -0.33
N GLN A 97 -2.85 15.77 -1.64
CA GLN A 97 -2.63 14.47 -2.28
C GLN A 97 -1.15 14.09 -2.29
N ALA A 98 -0.25 15.03 -2.61
CA ALA A 98 1.20 14.80 -2.57
C ALA A 98 1.66 14.44 -1.15
N ASP A 99 1.19 15.18 -0.15
CA ASP A 99 1.46 14.90 1.27
C ASP A 99 0.98 13.49 1.66
N SER A 100 -0.21 13.06 1.20
CA SER A 100 -0.72 11.71 1.46
C SER A 100 0.14 10.60 0.85
N ILE A 101 0.74 10.86 -0.31
CA ILE A 101 1.65 9.90 -0.98
C ILE A 101 2.97 9.83 -0.20
N GLU A 102 3.53 10.97 0.17
CA GLU A 102 4.76 11.06 0.97
C GLU A 102 4.61 10.30 2.30
N GLU A 103 3.51 10.52 3.04
CA GLU A 103 3.25 9.83 4.30
C GLU A 103 3.21 8.30 4.15
N ARG A 104 2.74 7.80 2.99
CA ARG A 104 2.72 6.35 2.71
C ARG A 104 4.10 5.83 2.36
N LEU A 105 4.86 6.57 1.54
CA LEU A 105 6.23 6.19 1.19
C LEU A 105 7.10 6.15 2.45
N SER A 106 6.99 7.15 3.33
CA SER A 106 7.67 7.16 4.63
C SER A 106 7.32 5.93 5.48
N ARG A 107 6.06 5.50 5.49
CA ARG A 107 5.65 4.26 6.19
C ARG A 107 6.23 3.00 5.56
N ILE A 108 6.39 2.96 4.24
CA ILE A 108 7.03 1.84 3.52
C ILE A 108 8.54 1.80 3.82
N ASP A 109 9.20 2.96 3.80
CA ASP A 109 10.63 3.07 4.10
C ASP A 109 10.93 2.66 5.55
N ALA A 110 10.15 3.18 6.51
CA ALA A 110 10.25 2.79 7.92
C ALA A 110 10.03 1.28 8.12
N ALA A 111 9.09 0.70 7.37
CA ALA A 111 8.89 -0.74 7.34
C ALA A 111 10.11 -1.48 6.77
N GLY A 112 10.77 -0.94 5.75
CA GLY A 112 11.99 -1.51 5.16
C GLY A 112 13.19 -1.52 6.12
N GLU A 113 13.31 -0.50 6.97
CA GLU A 113 14.35 -0.40 8.00
C GLU A 113 14.16 -1.41 9.15
N GLY A 114 12.92 -1.81 9.42
CA GLY A 114 12.59 -2.84 10.41
C GLY A 114 11.20 -2.66 11.01
N GLY A 115 10.50 -3.78 11.27
CA GLY A 115 9.18 -3.73 11.91
C GLY A 115 9.25 -3.44 13.42
N ALA A 116 8.09 -3.27 14.07
CA ALA A 116 8.04 -3.08 15.51
C ALA A 116 8.59 -4.30 16.29
N VAL A 117 9.29 -4.06 17.41
CA VAL A 117 9.76 -5.14 18.30
C VAL A 117 8.54 -5.88 18.85
N THR A 118 8.39 -7.16 18.48
CA THR A 118 7.24 -8.01 18.84
C THR A 118 7.49 -8.83 20.09
N SER A 119 8.74 -9.24 20.35
CA SER A 119 9.08 -9.88 21.62
C SER A 119 10.55 -9.66 21.97
N ARG A 120 10.81 -9.28 23.21
CA ARG A 120 12.15 -9.28 23.80
C ARG A 120 12.27 -10.49 24.72
N THR A 121 13.18 -11.41 24.40
CA THR A 121 13.48 -12.57 25.25
C THR A 121 14.86 -12.40 25.85
N THR A 122 14.94 -12.28 27.17
CA THR A 122 16.21 -12.28 27.89
C THR A 122 16.47 -13.70 28.37
N LYS A 123 17.48 -14.38 27.80
CA LYS A 123 17.95 -15.68 28.30
C LYS A 123 19.19 -15.45 29.15
N THR A 124 19.05 -15.69 30.45
CA THR A 124 20.19 -15.75 31.36
C THR A 124 20.68 -17.18 31.43
N THR A 125 21.82 -17.47 30.78
CA THR A 125 22.42 -18.81 30.86
C THR A 125 23.59 -18.76 31.84
N THR A 126 23.43 -19.46 32.97
CA THR A 126 24.48 -19.61 33.98
C THR A 126 25.31 -20.83 33.65
N HIS A 127 26.56 -20.64 33.25
CA HIS A 127 27.48 -21.76 33.03
C HIS A 127 28.06 -22.24 34.37
N LYS A 128 28.46 -23.52 34.43
CA LYS A 128 29.05 -24.16 35.63
C LYS A 128 30.32 -23.47 36.17
N ASN A 129 30.89 -22.55 35.39
CA ASN A 129 32.09 -21.79 35.74
C ASN A 129 31.78 -20.42 36.37
N GLY A 130 30.52 -20.16 36.75
CA GLY A 130 30.10 -18.91 37.40
C GLY A 130 29.96 -17.71 36.44
N ASN A 131 30.22 -17.89 35.15
CA ASN A 131 30.04 -16.84 34.16
C ASN A 131 28.57 -16.78 33.69
N VAL A 132 28.00 -15.58 33.71
CA VAL A 132 26.60 -15.31 33.34
C VAL A 132 26.61 -14.66 31.97
N VAL A 133 26.09 -15.35 30.97
CA VAL A 133 25.87 -14.77 29.64
C VAL A 133 24.40 -14.39 29.53
N VAL A 134 24.15 -13.09 29.39
CA VAL A 134 22.82 -12.53 29.14
C VAL A 134 22.67 -12.38 27.63
N GLU A 135 21.89 -13.26 27.03
CA GLU A 135 21.53 -13.18 25.60
C GLU A 135 20.17 -12.49 25.49
N GLU A 136 20.16 -11.30 24.91
CA GLU A 136 18.92 -10.55 24.62
C GLU A 136 18.57 -10.76 23.15
N THR A 137 17.54 -11.57 22.89
CA THR A 137 17.02 -11.77 21.53
C THR A 137 15.76 -10.94 21.35
N GLU A 138 15.81 -9.96 20.46
CA GLU A 138 14.64 -9.20 20.01
C GLU A 138 14.09 -9.81 18.72
N LYS A 139 12.80 -10.18 18.71
CA LYS A 139 12.08 -10.57 17.48
C LYS A 139 11.25 -9.37 17.01
N LEU A 140 11.49 -8.93 15.79
CA LEU A 140 10.75 -7.87 15.12
C LEU A 140 9.56 -8.50 14.36
N SER A 141 8.40 -7.84 14.33
CA SER A 141 7.29 -8.26 13.46
C SER A 141 7.71 -8.07 12.01
N GLY A 142 7.19 -8.91 11.11
CA GLY A 142 7.23 -8.61 9.69
C GLY A 142 6.57 -7.24 9.45
N PRO A 143 7.27 -6.27 8.83
CA PRO A 143 6.70 -4.96 8.59
C PRO A 143 5.51 -5.06 7.61
N ALA A 144 4.36 -4.48 7.97
CA ALA A 144 3.11 -4.58 7.19
C ALA A 144 3.03 -3.50 6.09
N TRP A 145 4.07 -3.37 5.26
CA TRP A 145 4.14 -2.36 4.21
C TRP A 145 3.26 -2.66 2.99
N GLN A 146 2.83 -3.92 2.83
CA GLN A 146 2.14 -4.38 1.62
C GLN A 146 0.82 -3.62 1.38
N ALA A 147 0.12 -3.23 2.45
CA ALA A 147 -1.13 -2.48 2.32
C ALA A 147 -0.93 -1.08 1.75
N ASP A 148 0.10 -0.36 2.21
CA ASP A 148 0.43 0.97 1.71
C ASP A 148 1.01 0.89 0.29
N ALA A 149 1.89 -0.08 -0.01
CA ALA A 149 2.40 -0.30 -1.36
C ALA A 149 1.28 -0.63 -2.36
N TRP A 150 0.37 -1.53 -1.98
CA TRP A 150 -0.78 -1.90 -2.83
C TRP A 150 -1.72 -0.72 -3.08
N SER A 151 -1.99 0.09 -2.07
CA SER A 151 -2.80 1.31 -2.22
C SER A 151 -2.14 2.32 -3.16
N THR A 152 -0.82 2.51 -3.04
CA THR A 152 -0.05 3.45 -3.87
C THR A 152 -0.01 3.00 -5.32
N GLU A 153 0.26 1.71 -5.59
CA GLU A 153 0.28 1.14 -6.95
C GLU A 153 -1.07 1.30 -7.65
N ARG A 154 -2.18 1.05 -6.96
CA ARG A 154 -3.51 1.10 -7.57
C ARG A 154 -4.00 2.52 -7.84
N ARG A 155 -3.63 3.48 -6.98
CA ARG A 155 -4.07 4.87 -7.12
C ARG A 155 -3.22 5.65 -8.12
N ASN A 156 -1.92 5.38 -8.12
CA ASN A 156 -0.93 6.11 -8.91
C ASN A 156 -0.20 5.12 -9.83
N ARG A 157 -0.98 4.34 -10.59
CA ARG A 157 -0.46 3.26 -11.43
C ARG A 157 0.55 3.75 -12.46
N GLU A 158 0.36 4.95 -12.99
CA GLU A 158 1.26 5.53 -13.98
C GLU A 158 2.66 5.81 -13.42
N LEU A 159 2.76 6.08 -12.11
CA LEU A 159 4.03 6.42 -11.46
C LEU A 159 4.68 5.20 -10.78
N TYR A 160 3.88 4.35 -10.12
CA TYR A 160 4.40 3.25 -9.28
C TYR A 160 3.99 1.86 -9.76
N GLY A 161 3.19 1.76 -10.82
CA GLY A 161 2.87 0.49 -11.44
C GLY A 161 4.09 -0.07 -12.15
N GLN A 162 4.37 -1.36 -11.96
CA GLN A 162 5.40 -2.00 -12.78
C GLN A 162 4.95 -1.98 -14.25
N PRO A 163 5.78 -1.48 -15.18
CA PRO A 163 5.48 -1.57 -16.60
C PRO A 163 5.60 -3.04 -16.98
N ARG A 164 4.48 -3.77 -16.96
CA ARG A 164 4.44 -5.10 -17.56
C ARG A 164 4.53 -4.91 -19.06
N SER A 165 5.74 -4.87 -19.59
CA SER A 165 5.90 -5.04 -21.03
C SER A 165 5.29 -6.41 -21.37
N VAL A 166 4.49 -6.48 -22.43
CA VAL A 166 3.91 -7.74 -22.89
C VAL A 166 5.02 -8.77 -23.17
N ALA A 167 6.21 -8.29 -23.55
CA ALA A 167 7.42 -9.07 -23.74
C ALA A 167 7.93 -9.73 -22.44
N GLU A 168 7.96 -9.03 -21.29
CA GLU A 168 8.36 -9.64 -20.01
C GLU A 168 7.36 -10.67 -19.50
N VAL A 169 6.06 -10.40 -19.65
CA VAL A 169 5.02 -11.37 -19.27
C VAL A 169 5.08 -12.60 -20.17
N ALA A 170 5.31 -12.40 -21.47
CA ALA A 170 5.50 -13.50 -22.41
C ALA A 170 6.77 -14.30 -22.11
N ALA A 171 7.88 -13.65 -21.75
CA ALA A 171 9.11 -14.32 -21.34
C ALA A 171 8.92 -15.14 -20.05
N GLY A 172 8.21 -14.60 -19.06
CA GLY A 172 7.91 -15.33 -17.81
C GLY A 172 7.00 -16.54 -18.02
N VAL A 173 5.97 -16.42 -18.88
CA VAL A 173 5.08 -17.54 -19.23
C VAL A 173 5.81 -18.57 -20.10
N ALA A 174 6.66 -18.13 -21.03
CA ALA A 174 7.49 -19.03 -21.84
C ALA A 174 8.50 -19.80 -20.98
N MET A 175 9.12 -19.17 -19.99
CA MET A 175 10.06 -19.83 -19.07
C MET A 175 9.37 -20.89 -18.20
N LEU A 176 8.15 -20.61 -17.71
CA LEU A 176 7.34 -21.57 -16.96
C LEU A 176 6.80 -22.71 -17.82
N LEU A 177 6.50 -22.46 -19.10
CA LEU A 177 6.13 -23.49 -20.06
C LEU A 177 7.34 -24.35 -20.46
N PHE A 178 8.52 -23.74 -20.68
CA PHE A 178 9.76 -24.48 -20.97
C PHE A 178 10.20 -25.34 -19.78
N ALA A 179 10.17 -24.82 -18.56
CA ALA A 179 10.48 -25.60 -17.36
C ALA A 179 9.48 -26.76 -17.11
N ARG A 180 8.23 -26.62 -17.57
CA ARG A 180 7.23 -27.69 -17.49
C ARG A 180 7.39 -28.73 -18.60
N VAL A 181 7.98 -28.38 -19.74
CA VAL A 181 8.32 -29.33 -20.81
C VAL A 181 9.53 -30.18 -20.40
N GLU A 182 10.58 -29.59 -19.81
CA GLU A 182 11.78 -30.35 -19.43
C GLU A 182 11.55 -31.34 -18.27
N PHE A 183 10.55 -31.13 -17.40
CA PHE A 183 10.26 -32.08 -16.32
C PHE A 183 9.50 -33.33 -16.79
N VAL A 184 8.83 -33.27 -17.96
CA VAL A 184 8.05 -34.42 -18.49
C VAL A 184 8.96 -35.43 -19.21
N ASP A 185 10.09 -35.00 -19.76
CA ASP A 185 11.01 -35.89 -20.50
C ASP A 185 12.04 -36.63 -19.62
N CYS A 186 12.03 -36.44 -18.28
CA CYS A 186 13.01 -37.06 -17.38
C CYS A 186 12.52 -38.35 -16.68
N GLN A 187 11.26 -38.80 -16.87
CA GLN A 187 10.76 -39.99 -16.18
C GLN A 187 10.72 -41.30 -17.00
N ASP A 188 10.92 -41.26 -18.32
CA ASP A 188 10.83 -42.47 -19.15
C ASP A 188 12.14 -42.80 -19.87
N GLY A 189 13.03 -43.52 -19.17
CA GLY A 189 13.61 -44.75 -19.72
C GLY A 189 14.86 -44.68 -20.63
N VAL A 190 16.01 -45.03 -20.01
CA VAL A 190 17.04 -46.01 -20.45
C VAL A 190 17.54 -46.04 -21.92
N ALA A 191 18.83 -45.77 -22.11
CA ALA A 191 19.80 -46.73 -22.64
C ALA A 191 21.25 -46.21 -22.49
N LEU A 192 22.05 -46.88 -21.65
CA LEU A 192 23.50 -46.81 -21.68
C LEU A 192 23.97 -47.66 -22.86
N ASP A 193 24.48 -47.07 -23.93
CA ASP A 193 25.40 -47.79 -24.81
C ASP A 193 26.37 -46.88 -25.57
N GLU A 194 27.60 -47.40 -25.69
CA GLU A 194 28.74 -46.96 -26.51
C GLU A 194 29.32 -45.54 -26.30
N MET A 195 30.20 -45.44 -25.30
CA MET A 195 31.20 -44.37 -25.18
C MET A 195 32.35 -44.64 -26.17
N LYS A 196 32.24 -44.15 -27.41
CA LYS A 196 33.40 -44.03 -28.32
C LYS A 196 34.15 -42.75 -28.02
N VAL A 197 35.26 -42.91 -27.31
CA VAL A 197 36.31 -41.89 -27.17
C VAL A 197 36.95 -41.70 -28.55
N ALA A 198 36.66 -40.57 -29.20
CA ALA A 198 37.42 -40.08 -30.32
C ALA A 198 38.14 -38.80 -29.88
N GLU A 199 39.45 -38.93 -29.71
CA GLU A 199 40.40 -37.84 -29.51
C GLU A 199 40.25 -36.79 -30.62
N ILE A 200 40.06 -35.53 -30.26
CA ILE A 200 40.43 -34.41 -31.14
C ILE A 200 41.29 -33.47 -30.29
N GLY A 201 42.58 -33.49 -30.61
CA GLY A 201 43.61 -32.69 -29.98
C GLY A 201 43.37 -31.20 -30.14
N GLN A 202 43.68 -30.50 -29.06
CA GLN A 202 43.98 -29.08 -29.02
C GLN A 202 45.21 -28.82 -29.92
N GLY A 203 45.00 -28.09 -31.01
CA GLY A 203 46.05 -27.51 -31.84
C GLY A 203 45.96 -26.00 -31.77
N ASP A 204 46.84 -25.42 -30.96
CA ASP A 204 47.07 -23.99 -30.82
C ASP A 204 47.39 -23.28 -32.14
N GLY A 205 46.97 -22.02 -32.23
CA GLY A 205 47.92 -20.96 -32.56
C GLY A 205 47.97 -20.43 -33.99
N LYS A 206 47.47 -19.18 -34.11
CA LYS A 206 48.07 -18.02 -34.81
C LYS A 206 48.45 -18.19 -36.29
N THR A 207 47.84 -17.36 -37.14
CA THR A 207 48.25 -15.97 -37.43
C THR A 207 47.18 -15.27 -38.24
#